data_AF-A0A3G3K3C6-F1
#
_entry.id   AF-A0A3G3K3C6-F1
#
_cell.length_a   1.000
_cell.length_b   1.000
_cell.length_c   1.000
_cell.angle_alpha   90.00
_cell.angle_beta   90.00
_cell.angle_gamma   90.00
#
_symmetry.space_group_name_H-M   'P 1'
#
loop_
_entity.id
_entity.type
_entity.pdbx_description
1 polymer ?
#
loop_
_entity_poly.entity_id
_entity_poly.type
_entity_poly.pdbx_seq_one_letter_code
_entity_poly.pdbx_strand_id
1 'polypeptide(L)'
;MNPALKRKIVEAAVPLFASQGYYKTTTAQIAESAGVTQPYLYLFFDTKERLYLAALDAAERRITDAVSASAAFPDDLLQGIEAEYRNDLRLILQSFAIAEPEIRTRTSSAFNAVYAAVTERFERQGSAVPDRAAQRLIGQAYIRLIARV
;
A
#
# COMPACT_ATOMS: atom_id res chain seq x y z
N MET A 1 -13.53 -18.51 -12.62
CA MET A 1 -13.23 -17.75 -11.38
C MET A 1 -13.55 -16.29 -11.60
N ASN A 2 -14.26 -15.60 -10.69
CA ASN A 2 -14.73 -14.21 -10.90
C ASN A 2 -13.62 -13.19 -10.50
N PRO A 3 -12.92 -12.55 -11.46
CA PRO A 3 -11.84 -11.62 -11.15
C PRO A 3 -12.32 -10.33 -10.46
N ALA A 4 -13.57 -9.91 -10.72
CA ALA A 4 -14.15 -8.73 -10.09
C ALA A 4 -14.35 -8.95 -8.58
N LEU A 5 -14.72 -10.17 -8.17
CA LEU A 5 -14.90 -10.45 -6.75
C LEU A 5 -13.58 -10.60 -6.01
N LYS A 6 -12.56 -11.23 -6.62
CA LYS A 6 -11.22 -11.25 -6.05
C LYS A 6 -10.73 -9.82 -5.75
N ARG A 7 -10.96 -8.89 -6.69
CA ARG A 7 -10.65 -7.47 -6.52
C ARG A 7 -11.45 -6.85 -5.38
N LYS A 8 -12.76 -7.09 -5.31
CA LYS A 8 -13.64 -6.60 -4.24
C LYS A 8 -13.15 -7.03 -2.84
N ILE A 9 -12.72 -8.28 -2.70
CA ILE A 9 -12.17 -8.81 -1.44
C ILE A 9 -10.88 -8.05 -1.06
N VAL A 10 -9.98 -7.84 -2.02
CA VAL A 10 -8.74 -7.08 -1.79
C VAL A 10 -9.02 -5.62 -1.42
N GLU A 11 -9.97 -4.97 -2.12
CA GLU A 11 -10.40 -3.60 -1.83
C GLU A 11 -10.99 -3.46 -0.42
N ALA A 12 -11.76 -4.44 0.04
CA ALA A 12 -12.27 -4.47 1.41
C ALA A 12 -11.17 -4.76 2.46
N ALA A 13 -10.14 -5.52 2.09
CA ALA A 13 -9.05 -5.88 3.00
C ALA A 13 -8.14 -4.69 3.33
N VAL A 14 -7.83 -3.83 2.36
CA VAL A 14 -6.91 -2.69 2.50
C VAL A 14 -7.26 -1.78 3.70
N PRO A 15 -8.49 -1.22 3.82
CA PRO A 15 -8.83 -0.35 4.95
C PRO A 15 -8.85 -1.08 6.30
N LEU A 16 -9.22 -2.36 6.34
CA LEU A 16 -9.20 -3.15 7.57
C LEU A 16 -7.78 -3.41 8.06
N PHE A 17 -6.88 -3.83 7.16
CA PHE A 17 -5.47 -4.00 7.50
C PHE A 17 -4.81 -2.67 7.88
N ALA A 18 -5.08 -1.58 7.16
CA ALA A 18 -4.52 -0.26 7.48
C ALA A 18 -4.96 0.24 8.86
N SER A 19 -6.23 0.01 9.24
CA SER A 19 -6.79 0.49 10.51
C SER A 19 -6.38 -0.37 11.70
N GLN A 20 -6.43 -1.69 11.57
CA GLN A 20 -6.26 -2.63 12.69
C GLN A 20 -4.88 -3.30 12.73
N GLY A 21 -4.14 -3.28 11.62
CA GLY A 21 -2.92 -4.03 11.41
C GLY A 21 -3.16 -5.49 11.02
N TYR A 22 -2.11 -6.16 10.55
CA TYR A 22 -2.17 -7.54 10.08
C TYR A 22 -2.65 -8.54 11.14
N TYR A 23 -2.09 -8.48 12.35
CA TYR A 23 -2.37 -9.49 13.39
C TYR A 23 -3.81 -9.44 13.91
N LYS A 24 -4.38 -8.24 14.07
CA LYS A 24 -5.74 -8.06 14.64
C LYS A 24 -6.86 -8.25 13.63
N THR A 25 -6.58 -8.09 12.34
CA THR A 25 -7.59 -8.27 11.29
C THR A 25 -7.87 -9.75 11.04
N THR A 26 -9.14 -10.12 10.89
CA THR A 26 -9.59 -11.50 10.59
C THR A 26 -10.19 -11.61 9.19
N THR A 27 -10.11 -12.80 8.58
CA THR A 27 -10.73 -13.07 7.27
C THR A 27 -12.25 -13.04 7.34
N ALA A 28 -12.86 -13.25 8.51
CA ALA A 28 -14.28 -13.09 8.74
C ALA A 28 -14.73 -11.63 8.57
N GLN A 29 -14.05 -10.69 9.24
CA GLN A 29 -14.31 -9.25 9.10
C GLN A 29 -14.16 -8.78 7.64
N ILE A 30 -13.13 -9.29 6.94
CA ILE A 30 -12.92 -8.93 5.53
C ILE A 30 -14.02 -9.50 4.64
N ALA A 31 -14.43 -10.75 4.86
CA ALA A 31 -15.52 -11.37 4.10
C ALA A 31 -16.84 -10.60 4.28
N GLU A 32 -17.17 -10.24 5.52
CA GLU A 32 -18.32 -9.40 5.85
C GLU A 32 -18.25 -8.05 5.14
N SER A 33 -17.12 -7.34 5.24
CA SER A 33 -16.91 -6.06 4.56
C SER A 33 -16.98 -6.16 3.03
N ALA A 34 -16.58 -7.29 2.45
CA ALA A 34 -16.66 -7.55 1.02
C ALA A 34 -18.07 -8.03 0.58
N GLY A 35 -18.99 -8.28 1.52
CA GLY A 35 -20.31 -8.83 1.24
C GLY A 35 -20.26 -10.25 0.67
N VAL A 36 -19.33 -11.07 1.15
CA VAL A 36 -19.17 -12.48 0.78
C VAL A 36 -19.13 -13.34 2.04
N THR A 37 -19.36 -14.64 1.91
CA THR A 37 -19.15 -15.56 3.03
C THR A 37 -17.66 -15.85 3.22
N GLN A 38 -17.23 -16.13 4.44
CA GLN A 38 -15.84 -16.48 4.73
C GLN A 38 -15.36 -17.74 3.97
N PRO A 39 -16.15 -18.83 3.84
CA PRO A 39 -15.79 -19.95 2.97
C PRO A 39 -15.58 -19.54 1.51
N TYR A 40 -16.37 -18.60 1.00
CA TYR A 40 -16.22 -18.10 -0.37
C TYR A 40 -14.94 -17.29 -0.57
N LEU A 41 -14.51 -16.52 0.43
CA LEU A 41 -13.21 -15.83 0.42
C LEU A 41 -12.06 -16.82 0.29
N TYR A 42 -12.12 -17.96 1.00
CA TYR A 42 -11.08 -19.00 0.95
C TYR A 42 -10.95 -19.66 -0.43
N LEU A 43 -11.94 -19.54 -1.33
CA LEU A 43 -11.80 -19.97 -2.72
C LEU A 43 -10.81 -19.11 -3.52
N PHE A 44 -10.47 -17.91 -3.04
CA PHE A 44 -9.54 -16.98 -3.70
C PHE A 44 -8.22 -16.82 -2.94
N PHE A 45 -8.26 -16.93 -1.62
CA PHE A 45 -7.12 -16.71 -0.75
C PHE A 45 -7.10 -17.76 0.35
N ASP A 46 -6.23 -18.75 0.19
CA ASP A 46 -6.13 -19.91 1.09
C ASP A 46 -5.71 -19.50 2.52
N THR A 47 -5.03 -18.36 2.67
CA THR A 47 -4.59 -17.84 3.97
C THR A 47 -4.77 -16.32 4.07
N LYS A 48 -4.79 -15.81 5.32
CA LYS A 48 -4.75 -14.36 5.60
C LYS A 48 -3.49 -13.70 5.03
N GLU A 49 -2.36 -14.40 5.07
CA GLU A 49 -1.10 -13.93 4.49
C GLU A 49 -1.22 -13.72 2.98
N ARG A 50 -1.80 -14.67 2.23
CA ARG A 50 -2.04 -14.53 0.78
C ARG A 50 -2.95 -13.35 0.44
N LEU A 51 -3.97 -13.11 1.27
CA LEU A 51 -4.83 -11.93 1.13
C LEU A 51 -4.09 -10.63 1.45
N TYR A 52 -3.26 -10.62 2.50
CA TYR A 52 -2.44 -9.47 2.85
C TYR A 52 -1.44 -9.11 1.75
N LEU A 53 -0.74 -10.09 1.19
CA LEU A 53 0.17 -9.90 0.06
C LEU A 53 -0.54 -9.31 -1.15
N ALA A 54 -1.75 -9.77 -1.46
CA ALA A 54 -2.56 -9.20 -2.54
C ALA A 54 -3.04 -7.77 -2.24
N ALA A 55 -3.33 -7.45 -0.98
CA ALA A 55 -3.64 -6.08 -0.55
C ALA A 55 -2.40 -5.16 -0.65
N LEU A 56 -1.22 -5.66 -0.28
CA LEU A 56 0.05 -4.96 -0.43
C LEU A 56 0.40 -4.72 -1.90
N ASP A 57 0.16 -5.70 -2.77
CA ASP A 57 0.28 -5.57 -4.23
C ASP A 57 -0.63 -4.48 -4.79
N ALA A 58 -1.89 -4.44 -4.35
CA ALA A 58 -2.84 -3.44 -4.82
C ALA A 58 -2.47 -2.04 -4.32
N ALA A 59 -2.06 -1.93 -3.05
CA ALA A 59 -1.64 -0.68 -2.45
C ALA A 59 -0.40 -0.09 -3.13
N GLU A 60 0.63 -0.90 -3.34
CA GLU A 60 1.84 -0.47 -4.03
C GLU A 60 1.55 0.02 -5.44
N ARG A 61 0.78 -0.73 -6.24
CA ARG A 61 0.39 -0.31 -7.60
C ARG A 61 -0.36 1.02 -7.62
N ARG A 62 -1.34 1.21 -6.72
CA ARG A 62 -2.08 2.48 -6.66
C ARG A 62 -1.17 3.65 -6.33
N ILE A 63 -0.23 3.46 -5.39
CA ILE A 63 0.74 4.50 -5.03
C ILE A 63 1.70 4.79 -6.19
N THR A 64 2.27 3.77 -6.81
CA THR A 64 3.22 3.95 -7.92
C THR A 64 2.54 4.57 -9.14
N ASP A 65 1.31 4.18 -9.46
CA ASP A 65 0.50 4.78 -10.52
C ASP A 65 0.19 6.26 -10.23
N ALA A 66 -0.25 6.58 -9.00
CA ALA A 66 -0.57 7.95 -8.61
C ALA A 66 0.67 8.87 -8.61
N VAL A 67 1.80 8.38 -8.10
CA VAL A 67 3.09 9.07 -8.16
C VAL A 67 3.54 9.26 -9.61
N SER A 68 3.32 8.28 -10.47
CA SER A 68 3.74 8.36 -11.87
C SER A 68 2.88 9.32 -12.69
N ALA A 69 1.59 9.41 -12.39
CA ALA A 69 0.61 10.23 -13.11
C ALA A 69 0.55 11.69 -12.64
N SER A 70 0.89 11.99 -11.39
CA SER A 70 0.81 13.35 -10.88
C SER A 70 1.88 14.27 -11.51
N ALA A 71 1.54 15.54 -11.75
CA ALA A 71 2.48 16.58 -12.16
C ALA A 71 2.79 17.59 -11.03
N ALA A 72 2.21 17.39 -9.85
CA ALA A 72 2.35 18.27 -8.68
C ALA A 72 3.82 18.48 -8.25
N PHE A 73 4.07 19.59 -7.57
CA PHE A 73 5.31 19.81 -6.85
C PHE A 73 5.45 18.83 -5.68
N PRO A 74 6.65 18.66 -5.10
CA PRO A 74 6.91 17.59 -4.11
C PRO A 74 6.04 17.67 -2.85
N ASP A 75 5.90 18.85 -2.27
CA ASP A 75 5.10 19.02 -1.06
C ASP A 75 3.60 18.74 -1.33
N ASP A 76 3.10 19.19 -2.49
CA ASP A 76 1.73 18.94 -2.94
C ASP A 76 1.50 17.47 -3.31
N LEU A 77 2.51 16.80 -3.87
CA LEU A 77 2.46 15.38 -4.20
C LEU A 77 2.20 14.55 -2.94
N LEU A 78 3.00 14.75 -1.89
CA LEU A 78 2.82 13.99 -0.66
C LEU A 78 1.45 14.27 -0.04
N GLN A 79 1.01 15.53 -0.03
CA GLN A 79 -0.31 15.88 0.49
C GLN A 79 -1.45 15.22 -0.31
N GLY A 80 -1.35 15.20 -1.65
CA GLY A 80 -2.32 14.53 -2.51
C GLY A 80 -2.37 13.02 -2.28
N ILE A 81 -1.20 12.37 -2.22
CA ILE A 81 -1.10 10.93 -1.95
C ILE A 81 -1.64 10.59 -0.55
N GLU A 82 -1.33 11.39 0.47
CA GLU A 82 -1.87 11.21 1.83
C GLU A 82 -3.39 11.38 1.90
N ALA A 83 -3.96 12.30 1.10
CA ALA A 83 -5.38 12.57 1.10
C ALA A 83 -6.17 11.41 0.46
N GLU A 84 -5.69 10.91 -0.68
CA GLU A 84 -6.42 9.93 -1.49
C GLU A 84 -6.05 8.47 -1.16
N TYR A 85 -4.79 8.19 -0.86
CA TYR A 85 -4.25 6.84 -0.70
C TYR A 85 -3.76 6.56 0.73
N ARG A 86 -4.42 7.18 1.72
CA ARG A 86 -4.06 7.06 3.15
C ARG A 86 -3.94 5.61 3.61
N ASN A 87 -4.91 4.76 3.25
CA ASN A 87 -4.93 3.36 3.70
C ASN A 87 -3.82 2.55 3.04
N ASP A 88 -3.57 2.78 1.76
CA ASP A 88 -2.49 2.13 0.99
C ASP A 88 -1.12 2.48 1.57
N LEU A 89 -0.86 3.77 1.82
CA LEU A 89 0.36 4.24 2.50
C LEU A 89 0.52 3.56 3.87
N ARG A 90 -0.54 3.57 4.68
CA ARG A 90 -0.49 3.00 6.03
C ARG A 90 -0.25 1.50 6.01
N LEU A 91 -0.86 0.78 5.08
CA LEU A 91 -0.67 -0.67 4.90
C LEU A 91 0.78 -0.98 4.49
N ILE A 92 1.34 -0.26 3.51
CA ILE A 92 2.74 -0.42 3.09
C ILE A 92 3.67 -0.14 4.27
N LEU A 93 3.45 0.94 5.01
CA LEU A 93 4.35 1.32 6.10
C LEU A 93 4.26 0.38 7.31
N GLN A 94 3.07 -0.10 7.68
CA GLN A 94 2.91 -1.10 8.74
C GLN A 94 3.54 -2.45 8.38
N SER A 95 3.65 -2.77 7.09
CA SER A 95 4.22 -4.04 6.64
C SER A 95 5.69 -4.24 7.03
N PHE A 96 6.42 -3.17 7.36
CA PHE A 96 7.79 -3.25 7.88
C PHE A 96 7.88 -3.83 9.29
N ALA A 97 6.80 -3.81 10.07
CA ALA A 97 6.75 -4.35 11.42
C ALA A 97 6.29 -5.81 11.48
N ILE A 98 6.03 -6.44 10.33
CA ILE A 98 5.48 -7.80 10.24
C ILE A 98 6.61 -8.82 10.14
N ALA A 99 6.56 -9.89 10.96
CA ALA A 99 7.64 -10.87 11.09
C ALA A 99 7.57 -12.03 10.07
N GLU A 100 6.51 -12.12 9.29
CA GLU A 100 6.26 -13.15 8.30
C GLU A 100 7.24 -13.02 7.12
N PRO A 101 8.01 -14.08 6.77
CA PRO A 101 9.07 -13.99 5.76
C PRO A 101 8.59 -13.55 4.37
N GLU A 102 7.45 -14.06 3.89
CA GLU A 102 6.91 -13.67 2.58
C GLU A 102 6.49 -12.19 2.59
N ILE A 103 5.85 -11.74 3.68
CA ILE A 103 5.47 -10.34 3.84
C ILE A 103 6.70 -9.46 3.85
N ARG A 104 7.75 -9.75 4.64
CA ARG A 104 9.00 -8.97 4.64
C ARG A 104 9.62 -8.88 3.26
N THR A 105 9.68 -9.99 2.53
CA THR A 105 10.25 -10.04 1.19
C THR A 105 9.45 -9.13 0.26
N ARG A 106 8.12 -9.23 0.31
CA ARG A 106 7.24 -8.40 -0.51
C ARG A 106 7.27 -6.92 -0.12
N THR A 107 7.41 -6.60 1.16
CA THR A 107 7.59 -5.24 1.68
C THR A 107 8.82 -4.57 1.08
N SER A 108 9.96 -5.26 1.07
CA SER A 108 11.19 -4.74 0.45
C SER A 108 10.98 -4.48 -1.04
N SER A 109 10.33 -5.39 -1.77
CA SER A 109 9.97 -5.17 -3.18
C SER A 109 9.02 -4.00 -3.37
N ALA A 110 8.03 -3.83 -2.48
CA ALA A 110 7.07 -2.73 -2.55
C ALA A 110 7.75 -1.38 -2.36
N PHE A 111 8.60 -1.29 -1.35
CA PHE A 111 9.38 -0.10 -1.06
C PHE A 111 10.28 0.28 -2.23
N ASN A 112 11.00 -0.68 -2.81
CA ASN A 112 11.87 -0.42 -3.96
C ASN A 112 11.07 0.08 -5.17
N ALA A 113 9.87 -0.46 -5.43
CA ALA A 113 9.00 0.00 -6.51
C ALA A 113 8.50 1.43 -6.28
N VAL A 114 8.05 1.75 -5.06
CA VAL A 114 7.64 3.11 -4.70
C VAL A 114 8.82 4.09 -4.79
N TYR A 115 10.00 3.70 -4.31
CA TYR A 115 11.21 4.51 -4.38
C TYR A 115 11.61 4.82 -5.83
N ALA A 116 11.59 3.80 -6.70
CA ALA A 116 11.86 3.94 -8.12
C ALA A 116 10.86 4.89 -8.78
N ALA A 117 9.55 4.69 -8.57
CA ALA A 117 8.51 5.54 -9.16
C ALA A 117 8.65 7.01 -8.74
N VAL A 118 8.97 7.29 -7.48
CA VAL A 118 9.23 8.65 -7.00
C VAL A 118 10.48 9.24 -7.66
N THR A 119 11.56 8.48 -7.73
CA THR A 119 12.83 8.91 -8.36
C THR A 119 12.63 9.21 -9.85
N GLU A 120 12.03 8.29 -10.60
CA GLU A 120 11.72 8.44 -12.03
C GLU A 120 10.80 9.62 -12.31
N ARG A 121 9.84 9.89 -11.40
CA ARG A 121 9.00 11.08 -11.51
C ARG A 121 9.82 12.36 -11.36
N PHE A 122 10.74 12.43 -10.40
CA PHE A 122 11.62 13.59 -10.24
C PHE A 122 12.57 13.78 -11.41
N GLU A 123 13.07 12.70 -12.00
CA GLU A 123 13.86 12.73 -13.23
C GLU A 123 13.06 13.31 -14.40
N ARG A 124 11.83 12.85 -14.61
CA ARG A 124 10.93 13.38 -15.64
C ARG A 124 10.61 14.87 -15.45
N GLN A 125 10.64 15.36 -14.21
CA GLN A 125 10.47 16.78 -13.89
C GLN A 125 11.79 17.59 -13.99
N GLY A 126 12.88 16.98 -14.44
CA GLY A 126 14.17 17.65 -14.66
C GLY A 126 14.96 17.94 -13.39
N SER A 127 14.71 17.21 -12.30
CA SER A 127 15.48 17.36 -11.06
C SER A 127 16.96 17.00 -11.29
N ALA A 128 17.87 17.86 -10.82
CA ALA A 128 19.31 17.57 -10.84
C ALA A 128 19.75 16.55 -9.76
N VAL A 129 18.89 16.27 -8.77
CA VAL A 129 19.16 15.38 -7.63
C VAL A 129 17.94 14.52 -7.29
N PRO A 130 17.43 13.70 -8.23
CA PRO A 130 16.17 12.98 -8.10
C PRO A 130 16.17 12.00 -6.92
N ASP A 131 17.27 11.29 -6.70
CA ASP A 131 17.46 10.34 -5.60
C ASP A 131 17.32 11.03 -4.22
N ARG A 132 18.01 12.17 -4.02
CA ARG A 132 17.89 12.94 -2.76
C ARG A 132 16.49 13.53 -2.57
N ALA A 133 15.84 13.95 -3.65
CA ALA A 133 14.46 14.44 -3.60
C ALA A 133 13.49 13.33 -3.20
N ALA A 134 13.67 12.12 -3.74
CA ALA A 134 12.90 10.93 -3.37
C ALA A 134 13.11 10.56 -1.89
N GLN A 135 14.36 10.51 -1.43
CA GLN A 135 14.69 10.24 -0.02
C GLN A 135 14.03 11.24 0.92
N ARG A 136 14.06 12.54 0.58
CA ARG A 136 13.42 13.59 1.38
C ARG A 136 11.90 13.40 1.43
N LEU A 137 11.26 13.17 0.28
CA LEU A 137 9.81 13.01 0.20
C LEU A 137 9.33 11.78 0.99
N ILE A 138 10.00 10.64 0.81
CA ILE A 138 9.68 9.39 1.51
C ILE A 138 9.95 9.53 3.01
N GLY A 139 11.05 10.17 3.39
CA GLY A 139 11.36 10.47 4.79
C GLY A 139 10.28 11.34 5.45
N GLN A 140 9.81 12.39 4.76
CA GLN A 140 8.70 13.23 5.25
C GLN A 140 7.39 12.43 5.39
N ALA A 141 7.07 11.56 4.44
CA ALA A 141 5.90 10.67 4.51
C ALA A 141 5.96 9.78 5.76
N TYR A 142 7.13 9.19 6.03
CA TYR A 142 7.35 8.34 7.20
C TYR A 142 7.21 9.13 8.51
N ILE A 143 7.85 10.30 8.61
CA ILE A 143 7.79 11.18 9.80
C ILE A 143 6.35 11.59 10.08
N ARG A 144 5.58 12.02 9.06
CA ARG A 144 4.18 12.43 9.24
C ARG A 144 3.27 11.28 9.68
N LEU A 145 3.57 10.04 9.27
CA LEU A 145 2.82 8.88 9.73
C LEU A 145 3.05 8.61 11.21
N ILE A 146 4.31 8.62 11.67
CA ILE A 146 4.65 8.31 13.07
C ILE A 146 4.36 9.46 14.03
N ALA A 147 4.40 10.71 13.56
CA ALA A 147 4.10 11.90 14.37
C ALA A 147 2.60 12.13 14.59
N ARG A 148 1.73 11.37 13.90
CA ARG A 148 0.26 11.43 14.05
C ARG A 148 -0.27 10.47 15.14
N VAL A 149 0.53 10.14 16.15
CA VAL A 149 0.07 9.43 17.37
C VAL A 149 -0.65 10.39 18.30
#